data_AF-A0A853D0G5-F1
#
_entry.id   AF-A0A853D0G5-F1
#
_cell.length_a   1.000
_cell.length_b   1.000
_cell.length_c   1.000
_cell.angle_alpha   90.00
_cell.angle_beta   90.00
_cell.angle_gamma   90.00
#
_symmetry.space_group_name_H-M   'P 1'
#
loop_
_entity.id
_entity.type
_entity.pdbx_description
1 polymer ?
#
loop_
_entity_poly.entity_id
_entity_poly.type
_entity_poly.pdbx_seq_one_letter_code
_entity_poly.pdbx_strand_id
1 'polypeptide(L)'
;MEEFQHIIITRFNLRNHQWTNRTKNDTPILTESWLEDRFDLFENFCFLSVRNQTNTNFQWWVFFDTETPMRFRDRISEFERRFHRFTALFVDGMDAFLPAVQHRLALCKAPYIMTSRLDNDDCLHKDYVQSGAATVCPSNVLGFGYY
;
A
#
# COMPACT_ATOMS: atom_id res chain seq x y z
N MET A 1 7.30 23.95 9.84
CA MET A 1 7.43 22.48 9.86
C MET A 1 6.03 21.92 9.79
N GLU A 2 5.77 20.95 8.92
CA GLU A 2 4.48 20.27 8.94
C GLU A 2 4.32 19.52 10.26
N GLU A 3 3.15 19.65 10.87
CA GLU A 3 2.86 19.08 12.19
C GLU A 3 2.79 17.55 12.14
N PHE A 4 2.47 16.96 10.99
CA PHE A 4 2.43 15.50 10.81
C PHE A 4 2.76 15.12 9.37
N GLN A 5 3.17 13.86 9.17
CA GLN A 5 3.32 13.24 7.86
C GLN A 5 2.23 12.16 7.67
N HIS A 6 1.42 12.27 6.62
CA HIS A 6 0.41 11.26 6.28
C HIS A 6 0.94 10.22 5.28
N ILE A 7 0.72 8.95 5.59
CA ILE A 7 1.15 7.81 4.78
C ILE A 7 -0.05 6.87 4.57
N ILE A 8 -0.48 6.72 3.32
CA ILE A 8 -1.43 5.68 2.92
C ILE A 8 -0.63 4.39 2.68
N ILE A 9 -1.09 3.26 3.20
CA ILE A 9 -0.42 1.97 3.09
C ILE A 9 -1.38 0.96 2.46
N THR A 10 -0.93 0.35 1.36
CA THR A 10 -1.66 -0.70 0.64
C THR A 10 -0.82 -1.97 0.57
N ARG A 11 -1.43 -3.11 0.88
CA ARG A 11 -0.87 -4.44 0.54
C ARG A 11 -1.50 -4.86 -0.78
N PHE A 12 -0.67 -5.23 -1.75
CA PHE A 12 -1.17 -5.51 -3.09
C PHE A 12 -1.37 -7.02 -3.34
N ASN A 13 -0.28 -7.78 -3.42
CA ASN A 13 -0.30 -9.20 -3.81
C ASN A 13 0.63 -10.06 -2.93
N LEU A 14 0.80 -9.68 -1.67
CA LEU A 14 1.70 -10.39 -0.76
C LEU A 14 1.22 -11.82 -0.52
N ARG A 15 2.10 -12.80 -0.77
CA ARG A 15 1.79 -14.21 -0.51
C ARG A 15 1.81 -14.49 0.99
N ASN A 16 1.01 -15.45 1.42
CA ASN A 16 1.10 -15.98 2.78
C ASN A 16 1.79 -17.34 2.72
N HIS A 17 2.99 -17.46 3.30
CA HIS A 17 3.77 -18.70 3.30
C HIS A 17 3.06 -19.88 4.00
N GLN A 18 2.16 -19.57 4.94
CA GLN A 18 1.39 -20.58 5.67
C GLN A 18 0.15 -21.03 4.90
N TRP A 19 -0.27 -20.29 3.87
CA TRP A 19 -1.36 -20.72 3.00
C TRP A 19 -0.76 -21.70 1.99
N THR A 20 -1.15 -22.97 2.10
CA THR A 20 -1.05 -23.87 0.94
C THR A 20 -1.73 -23.17 -0.23
N ASN A 21 -1.13 -23.12 -1.41
CA ASN A 21 -1.60 -22.43 -2.64
C ASN A 21 -2.97 -22.93 -3.16
N ARG A 22 -3.97 -23.02 -2.30
CA ARG A 22 -5.24 -23.72 -2.47
C ARG A 22 -6.29 -22.95 -1.66
N THR A 23 -7.27 -22.39 -2.34
CA THR A 23 -8.50 -21.91 -1.71
C THR A 23 -9.21 -23.07 -0.98
N LYS A 24 -10.31 -22.80 -0.26
CA LYS A 24 -11.23 -23.86 0.23
C LYS A 24 -11.71 -24.82 -0.88
N ASN A 25 -11.57 -24.42 -2.16
CA ASN A 25 -11.96 -25.17 -3.34
C ASN A 25 -10.75 -25.61 -4.20
N ASP A 26 -9.56 -25.70 -3.62
CA ASP A 26 -8.37 -26.26 -4.29
C ASP A 26 -7.84 -25.47 -5.51
N THR A 27 -8.06 -24.15 -5.55
CA THR A 27 -7.59 -23.29 -6.64
C THR A 27 -6.35 -22.49 -6.22
N PRO A 28 -5.32 -22.32 -7.08
CA PRO A 28 -4.21 -21.40 -6.80
C PRO A 28 -4.73 -19.99 -6.51
N ILE A 29 -4.38 -19.42 -5.36
CA ILE A 29 -4.91 -18.13 -4.87
C ILE A 29 -4.33 -16.94 -5.65
N LEU A 30 -3.15 -17.11 -6.24
CA LEU A 30 -2.42 -16.11 -7.03
C LEU A 30 -2.16 -16.63 -8.45
N THR A 31 -3.22 -16.85 -9.23
CA THR A 31 -3.02 -17.07 -10.67
C THR A 31 -2.58 -15.77 -11.33
N GLU A 32 -1.87 -15.89 -12.45
CA GLU A 32 -1.47 -14.72 -13.23
C GLU A 32 -2.69 -13.93 -13.76
N SER A 33 -3.81 -14.61 -14.02
CA SER A 33 -5.08 -13.99 -14.41
C SER A 33 -5.70 -13.17 -13.29
N TRP A 34 -5.69 -13.68 -12.04
CA TRP A 34 -6.16 -12.93 -10.89
C TRP A 34 -5.32 -11.67 -10.69
N LEU A 35 -4.00 -11.79 -10.83
CA LEU A 35 -3.12 -10.64 -10.69
C LEU A 35 -3.38 -9.60 -11.79
N GLU A 36 -3.64 -10.02 -13.02
CA GLU A 36 -4.06 -9.13 -14.12
C GLU A 36 -5.34 -8.35 -13.77
N ASP A 37 -6.41 -9.06 -13.41
CA ASP A 37 -7.68 -8.44 -13.03
C ASP A 37 -7.51 -7.45 -11.87
N ARG A 38 -6.64 -7.79 -10.90
CA ARG A 38 -6.32 -6.92 -9.77
C ARG A 38 -5.56 -5.66 -10.18
N PHE A 39 -4.59 -5.78 -11.08
CA PHE A 39 -3.91 -4.61 -11.62
C PHE A 39 -4.84 -3.71 -12.42
N ASP A 40 -5.82 -4.27 -13.14
CA ASP A 40 -6.78 -3.50 -13.90
C ASP A 40 -7.76 -2.73 -13.00
N LEU A 41 -8.25 -3.36 -11.92
CA LEU A 41 -9.03 -2.66 -10.90
C LEU A 41 -8.20 -1.55 -10.24
N PHE A 42 -6.96 -1.87 -9.87
CA PHE A 42 -6.08 -0.90 -9.23
C PHE A 42 -5.81 0.31 -10.13
N GLU A 43 -5.40 0.08 -11.37
CA GLU A 43 -5.00 1.14 -12.28
C GLU A 43 -6.16 2.06 -12.67
N ASN A 44 -7.32 1.48 -12.96
CA ASN A 44 -8.47 2.22 -13.47
C ASN A 44 -9.30 2.89 -12.36
N PHE A 45 -9.20 2.42 -11.12
CA PHE A 45 -10.05 2.91 -10.03
C PHE A 45 -9.23 3.39 -8.83
N CYS A 46 -8.54 2.48 -8.13
CA CYS A 46 -7.83 2.79 -6.89
C CYS A 46 -6.75 3.87 -7.11
N PHE A 47 -5.84 3.63 -8.05
CA PHE A 47 -4.75 4.54 -8.41
C PHE A 47 -5.26 5.92 -8.82
N LEU A 48 -6.31 5.99 -9.66
CA LEU A 48 -6.89 7.27 -10.06
C LEU A 48 -7.53 8.01 -8.87
N SER A 49 -8.21 7.29 -7.98
CA SER A 49 -8.86 7.89 -6.82
C SER A 49 -7.86 8.51 -5.83
N VAL A 50 -6.71 7.85 -5.61
CA VAL A 50 -5.64 8.36 -4.75
C VAL A 50 -4.86 9.48 -5.44
N ARG A 51 -4.56 9.34 -6.74
CA ARG A 51 -3.84 10.37 -7.49
C ARG A 51 -4.61 11.69 -7.56
N ASN A 52 -5.94 11.62 -7.60
CA ASN A 52 -6.83 12.78 -7.75
C ASN A 52 -7.32 13.37 -6.41
N GLN A 53 -6.67 13.06 -5.29
CA GLN A 53 -6.95 13.72 -4.01
C GLN A 53 -6.71 15.23 -4.12
N THR A 54 -7.62 16.03 -3.56
CA THR A 54 -7.53 17.49 -3.56
C THR A 54 -6.40 17.98 -2.65
N ASN A 55 -6.27 17.37 -1.47
CA ASN A 55 -5.11 17.52 -0.62
C ASN A 55 -4.04 16.51 -1.04
N THR A 56 -2.87 17.04 -1.40
CA THR A 56 -1.77 16.26 -1.94
C THR A 56 -0.60 16.08 -0.96
N ASN A 57 -0.80 16.45 0.31
CA ASN A 57 0.18 16.31 1.38
C ASN A 57 0.14 14.92 2.03
N PHE A 58 0.53 13.90 1.27
CA PHE A 58 0.67 12.54 1.75
C PHE A 58 1.69 11.76 0.92
N GLN A 59 2.12 10.62 1.44
CA GLN A 59 2.84 9.59 0.69
C GLN A 59 1.97 8.35 0.58
N TRP A 60 2.15 7.56 -0.48
CA TRP A 60 1.43 6.31 -0.69
C TRP A 60 2.41 5.16 -0.88
N TRP A 61 2.46 4.26 0.09
CA TRP A 61 3.32 3.09 0.07
C TRP A 61 2.51 1.87 -0.33
N VAL A 62 2.88 1.25 -1.45
CA VAL A 62 2.21 0.06 -1.95
C VAL A 62 3.18 -1.10 -1.93
N PHE A 63 2.83 -2.12 -1.15
CA PHE A 63 3.65 -3.28 -0.90
C PHE A 63 3.28 -4.40 -1.87
N PHE A 64 4.26 -4.81 -2.67
CA PHE A 64 4.20 -5.88 -3.65
C PHE A 64 5.08 -7.05 -3.20
N ASP A 65 4.76 -8.24 -3.71
CA ASP A 65 5.53 -9.43 -3.41
C ASP A 65 6.83 -9.47 -4.23
N THR A 66 7.93 -9.95 -3.66
CA THR A 66 9.21 -10.11 -4.39
C THR A 66 9.10 -11.06 -5.58
N GLU A 67 8.16 -12.00 -5.59
CA GLU A 67 7.89 -12.90 -6.72
C GLU A 67 6.94 -12.31 -7.76
N THR A 68 6.54 -11.04 -7.63
CA THR A 68 5.72 -10.36 -8.66
C THR A 68 6.39 -10.46 -10.04
N PRO A 69 5.70 -11.03 -11.06
CA PRO A 69 6.27 -11.23 -12.39
C PRO A 69 6.72 -9.93 -13.06
N MET A 70 7.74 -10.03 -13.91
CA MET A 70 8.40 -8.87 -14.55
C MET A 70 7.42 -7.96 -15.30
N ARG A 71 6.46 -8.54 -16.04
CA ARG A 71 5.43 -7.78 -16.78
C ARG A 71 4.64 -6.83 -15.88
N PHE A 72 4.38 -7.22 -14.63
CA PHE A 72 3.70 -6.38 -13.65
C PHE A 72 4.64 -5.36 -13.02
N ARG A 73 5.93 -5.70 -12.86
CA ARG A 73 6.95 -4.75 -12.40
C ARG A 73 7.12 -3.57 -13.35
N ASP A 74 6.95 -3.79 -14.65
CA ASP A 74 6.93 -2.71 -15.64
C ASP A 74 5.73 -1.76 -15.42
N ARG A 75 4.52 -2.31 -15.19
CA ARG A 75 3.33 -1.52 -14.83
C ARG A 75 3.54 -0.73 -13.53
N ILE A 76 4.10 -1.37 -12.50
CA ILE A 76 4.40 -0.73 -11.21
C ILE A 76 5.38 0.45 -11.39
N SER A 77 6.42 0.28 -12.20
CA SER A 77 7.40 1.32 -12.50
C SER A 77 6.75 2.51 -13.24
N GLU A 78 5.74 2.24 -14.06
CA GLU A 78 4.95 3.29 -14.69
C GLU A 78 4.15 4.11 -13.67
N PHE A 79 3.58 3.48 -12.64
CA PHE A 79 2.87 4.17 -11.56
C PHE A 79 3.78 5.13 -10.79
N GLU A 80 4.99 4.70 -10.42
CA GLU A 80 5.99 5.57 -9.77
C GLU A 80 6.37 6.77 -10.63
N ARG A 81 6.55 6.56 -11.94
CA ARG A 81 6.83 7.66 -12.89
C ARG A 81 5.67 8.64 -13.03
N ARG A 82 4.42 8.14 -13.03
CA ARG A 82 3.20 8.94 -13.22
C ARG A 82 2.76 9.67 -11.95
N PHE A 83 3.19 9.20 -10.77
CA PHE A 83 2.75 9.74 -9.50
C PHE A 83 3.87 9.72 -8.45
N HIS A 84 4.55 10.85 -8.28
CA HIS A 84 5.71 11.00 -7.39
C HIS A 84 5.46 10.72 -5.89
N ARG A 85 4.20 10.60 -5.45
CA ARG A 85 3.82 10.23 -4.08
C ARG A 85 3.60 8.73 -3.92
N PHE A 86 3.48 7.99 -5.02
CA PHE A 86 3.41 6.54 -5.01
C PHE A 86 4.83 5.98 -4.90
N THR A 87 5.02 5.05 -3.96
CA THR A 87 6.27 4.33 -3.76
C THR A 87 5.97 2.84 -3.74
N ALA A 88 6.57 2.11 -4.67
CA ALA A 88 6.48 0.66 -4.73
C ALA A 88 7.51 0.03 -3.78
N LEU A 89 7.07 -0.93 -2.98
CA LEU A 89 7.92 -1.62 -2.00
C LEU A 89 7.79 -3.12 -2.17
N PHE A 90 8.89 -3.78 -2.47
CA PHE A 90 8.89 -5.23 -2.64
C PHE A 90 9.32 -5.92 -1.35
N VAL A 91 8.48 -6.82 -0.84
CA VAL A 91 8.73 -7.60 0.38
C VAL A 91 8.46 -9.08 0.14
N ASP A 92 9.12 -9.92 0.92
CA ASP A 92 9.00 -11.38 0.81
C ASP A 92 7.79 -11.88 1.61
N GLY A 93 6.61 -11.80 0.97
CA GLY A 93 5.35 -12.24 1.54
C GLY A 93 4.84 -11.41 2.73
N MET A 94 3.79 -11.94 3.34
CA MET A 94 3.05 -11.30 4.43
C MET A 94 3.87 -11.13 5.71
N ASP A 95 4.77 -12.07 6.03
CA ASP A 95 5.58 -12.03 7.24
C ASP A 95 6.57 -10.85 7.25
N ALA A 96 7.04 -10.45 6.06
CA ALA A 96 7.97 -9.33 5.89
C ALA A 96 7.26 -7.96 5.87
N PHE A 97 5.93 -7.91 5.66
CA PHE A 97 5.17 -6.66 5.51
C PHE A 97 5.28 -5.76 6.74
N LEU A 98 4.93 -6.31 7.91
CA LEU A 98 4.89 -5.56 9.16
C LEU A 98 6.29 -5.01 9.54
N PRO A 99 7.34 -5.84 9.60
CA PRO A 99 8.70 -5.34 9.84
C PRO A 99 9.13 -4.25 8.86
N ALA A 100 8.78 -4.38 7.57
CA ALA A 100 9.13 -3.39 6.55
C ALA A 100 8.40 -2.05 6.77
N VAL A 101 7.11 -2.07 7.14
CA VAL A 101 6.36 -0.86 7.51
C VAL A 101 7.02 -0.18 8.72
N GLN A 102 7.26 -0.93 9.79
CA GLN A 102 7.87 -0.40 11.03
C GLN A 102 9.25 0.21 10.77
N HIS A 103 10.09 -0.48 9.99
CA HIS A 103 11.41 0.02 9.63
C HIS A 103 11.32 1.34 8.88
N ARG A 104 10.44 1.46 7.87
CA ARG A 104 10.30 2.70 7.10
C ARG A 104 9.74 3.85 7.93
N LEU A 105 8.78 3.58 8.81
CA LEU A 105 8.23 4.61 9.69
C LEU A 105 9.26 5.14 10.69
N ALA A 106 10.16 4.28 11.19
CA ALA A 106 11.26 4.70 12.05
C ALA A 106 12.27 5.65 11.36
N LEU A 107 12.27 5.69 10.02
CA LEU A 107 13.10 6.62 9.23
C LEU A 107 12.42 7.97 8.99
N CYS A 108 11.12 8.09 9.25
CA CYS A 108 10.40 9.36 9.12
C CYS A 108 10.88 10.34 10.20
N LYS A 109 11.09 11.60 9.81
CA LYS A 109 11.59 12.66 10.70
C LYS A 109 10.48 13.57 11.25
N ALA A 110 9.24 13.37 10.80
CA ALA A 110 8.11 14.17 11.25
C ALA A 110 7.79 13.87 12.72
N PRO A 111 7.38 14.87 13.52
CA PRO A 111 7.09 14.67 14.94
C PRO A 111 5.89 13.73 15.16
N TYR A 112 4.92 13.78 14.26
CA TYR A 112 3.76 12.88 14.24
C TYR A 112 3.64 12.20 12.89
N ILE A 113 3.25 10.93 12.92
CA ILE A 113 2.99 10.15 11.71
C ILE A 113 1.54 9.70 11.75
N MET A 114 0.85 9.96 10.65
CA MET A 114 -0.52 9.55 10.42
C MET A 114 -0.50 8.43 9.37
N THR A 115 -1.15 7.30 9.66
CA THR A 115 -1.26 6.19 8.70
C THR A 115 -2.71 5.84 8.41
N SER A 116 -3.00 5.57 7.13
CA SER A 116 -4.29 5.02 6.68
C SER A 116 -4.06 3.73 5.92
N ARG A 117 -4.93 2.73 6.07
CA ARG A 117 -4.94 1.54 5.20
C ARG A 117 -5.91 1.75 4.05
N LEU A 118 -5.52 1.29 2.87
CA LEU A 118 -6.35 1.27 1.67
C LEU A 118 -6.15 -0.07 0.96
N ASP A 119 -7.23 -0.78 0.67
CA ASP A 119 -7.19 -2.00 -0.14
C ASP A 119 -7.03 -1.64 -1.63
N ASN A 120 -6.45 -2.52 -2.43
CA ASN A 120 -6.00 -2.21 -3.80
C ASN A 120 -7.14 -2.12 -4.84
N ASP A 121 -8.36 -2.46 -4.46
CA ASP A 121 -9.58 -2.37 -5.27
C ASP A 121 -10.56 -1.28 -4.76
N ASP A 122 -10.21 -0.57 -3.68
CA ASP A 122 -11.03 0.50 -3.11
C ASP A 122 -10.75 1.87 -3.74
N CYS A 123 -11.81 2.68 -3.82
CA CYS A 123 -11.72 4.09 -4.20
C CYS A 123 -11.84 5.01 -2.99
N LEU A 124 -11.01 6.05 -2.96
CA LEU A 124 -11.14 7.13 -1.99
C LEU A 124 -11.99 8.28 -2.54
N HIS A 125 -12.81 8.88 -1.67
CA HIS A 125 -13.41 10.18 -1.98
C HIS A 125 -12.30 11.22 -2.20
N LYS A 126 -12.47 12.15 -3.13
CA LYS A 126 -11.45 13.14 -3.52
C LYS A 126 -10.91 14.01 -2.37
N ASP A 127 -11.65 14.11 -1.28
CA ASP A 127 -11.31 14.90 -0.09
C ASP A 127 -10.94 14.01 1.12
N TYR A 128 -10.67 12.72 0.92
CA TYR A 128 -10.35 11.78 2.00
C TYR A 128 -9.12 12.20 2.81
N VAL A 129 -8.05 12.62 2.13
CA VAL A 129 -6.82 13.10 2.80
C VAL A 129 -7.11 14.37 3.61
N GLN A 130 -8.02 15.21 3.14
CA GLN A 130 -8.41 16.45 3.84
C GLN A 130 -9.27 16.18 5.08
N SER A 131 -10.09 15.13 5.10
CA SER A 131 -11.06 14.88 6.17
C SER A 131 -10.47 14.20 7.42
N GLY A 132 -9.23 13.73 7.37
CA GLY A 132 -8.48 13.29 8.56
C GLY A 132 -8.86 11.92 9.12
N ALA A 133 -9.48 11.04 8.33
CA ALA A 133 -9.81 9.67 8.75
C ALA A 133 -8.55 8.77 8.79
N ALA A 134 -7.75 8.87 9.86
CA ALA A 134 -6.51 8.13 9.98
C ALA A 134 -6.08 7.92 11.44
N THR A 135 -5.18 6.96 11.66
CA THR A 135 -4.55 6.73 12.96
C THR A 135 -3.33 7.63 13.11
N VAL A 136 -3.25 8.38 14.21
CA VAL A 136 -2.12 9.28 14.52
C VAL A 136 -1.29 8.67 15.65
N CYS A 137 0.02 8.51 15.40
CA CYS A 137 0.97 8.05 16.39
C CYS A 137 2.09 9.08 16.56
N PRO A 138 2.53 9.37 17.80
CA PRO A 138 3.80 10.06 18.01
C PRO A 138 4.92 9.30 17.31
N SER A 139 5.85 9.99 16.64
CA SER A 139 7.03 9.36 16.01
C SER A 139 7.83 8.46 16.96
N ASN A 140 7.76 8.74 18.26
CA ASN A 140 8.46 8.02 19.33
C ASN A 140 7.66 6.83 19.90
N VAL A 141 6.40 6.67 19.52
CA VAL A 141 5.50 5.62 20.01
C VAL A 141 4.99 4.89 18.77
N LEU A 142 5.64 3.79 18.40
CA LEU A 142 5.12 2.83 17.40
C LEU A 142 3.94 2.05 18.02
N GLY A 143 2.92 2.77 18.48
CA GLY A 143 1.69 2.21 19.03
C GLY A 143 0.77 1.83 17.89
N PHE A 144 0.95 0.63 17.34
CA PHE A 144 0.03 0.09 16.35
C PHE A 144 -1.13 -0.62 17.03
N GLY A 145 -2.35 -0.19 16.70
CA GLY A 145 -3.52 -1.05 16.83
C GLY A 145 -3.27 -2.31 16.01
N TYR A 146 -3.43 -3.46 16.69
CA TYR A 146 -3.15 -4.83 16.27
C TYR A 146 -3.12 -5.06 14.75
N TYR A 147 -1.96 -5.52 14.27
CA TYR A 147 -1.73 -6.05 12.92
C TYR A 147 -2.40 -7.40 12.71
#